data_AF-A0A258BWI0-F1
#
_entry.id   AF-A0A258BWI0-F1
#
_cell.length_a   1.000
_cell.length_b   1.000
_cell.length_c   1.000
_cell.angle_alpha   90.00
_cell.angle_beta   90.00
_cell.angle_gamma   90.00
#
_symmetry.space_group_name_H-M   'P 1'
#
loop_
_entity.id
_entity.type
_entity.pdbx_description
1 polymer ?
#
loop_
_entity_poly.entity_id
_entity_poly.type
_entity_poly.pdbx_seq_one_letter_code
_entity_poly.pdbx_strand_id
1 'polypeptide(L)' 'MSGSFNLACLTMAERHLIEADKTACLIRWKCKGLTGAERQRKGQELMAAVPESARPAVVERLKARAGR' A
#
# COMPACT_ATOMS: atom_id res chain seq x y z
N MET A 1 -2.51 12.68 -20.62
CA MET A 1 -3.41 11.52 -20.54
C MET A 1 -4.44 11.78 -19.45
N SER A 2 -5.60 12.30 -19.83
CA SER A 2 -6.69 12.60 -18.89
C SER A 2 -7.62 11.38 -18.86
N GLY A 3 -7.27 10.39 -18.04
CA GLY A 3 -8.18 9.28 -17.76
C GLY A 3 -9.40 9.82 -17.02
N SER A 4 -10.61 9.47 -17.47
CA SER A 4 -11.83 9.86 -16.77
C SER A 4 -11.74 9.40 -15.31
N PHE A 5 -12.01 10.28 -14.35
CA PHE A 5 -12.04 9.99 -12.92
C PHE A 5 -13.16 9.00 -12.50
N ASN A 6 -13.86 8.40 -13.46
CA ASN A 6 -14.94 7.47 -13.18
C ASN A 6 -14.37 6.12 -12.72
N LEU A 7 -14.42 5.90 -11.40
CA LEU A 7 -14.04 4.63 -10.77
C LEU A 7 -14.81 3.44 -11.33
N ALA A 8 -15.98 3.63 -11.94
CA ALA A 8 -16.74 2.55 -12.56
C ALA A 8 -16.06 1.98 -13.81
N CYS A 9 -15.28 2.78 -14.54
CA CYS A 9 -14.62 2.37 -15.79
C CYS A 9 -13.27 1.67 -15.57
N LEU A 10 -12.81 1.56 -14.32
CA LEU A 10 -11.52 0.95 -14.01
C LEU A 10 -11.53 -0.55 -14.27
N THR A 11 -10.50 -0.99 -14.98
CA THR A 11 -10.14 -2.40 -15.12
C THR A 11 -9.82 -3.00 -13.74
N MET A 12 -9.90 -4.33 -13.63
CA MET A 12 -9.51 -5.02 -12.39
C MET A 12 -8.05 -4.77 -12.02
N ALA A 13 -7.16 -4.67 -13.01
CA ALA A 13 -5.75 -4.36 -12.80
C ALA A 13 -5.56 -2.97 -12.16
N GLU A 14 -6.25 -1.94 -12.68
CA GLU A 14 -6.19 -0.59 -12.11
C GLU A 14 -6.77 -0.54 -10.69
N ARG A 15 -7.84 -1.28 -10.43
CA ARG A 15 -8.41 -1.41 -9.07
C ARG A 15 -7.41 -2.05 -8.10
N HIS A 16 -6.70 -3.11 -8.51
CA HIS A 16 -5.66 -3.72 -7.69
C HIS A 16 -4.51 -2.76 -7.37
N LEU A 17 -4.13 -1.90 -8.32
CA LEU A 17 -3.11 -0.88 -8.08
C LEU A 17 -3.58 0.17 -7.06
N ILE A 18 -4.85 0.56 -7.11
CA ILE A 18 -5.45 1.48 -6.13
C ILE A 18 -5.51 0.82 -4.75
N GLU A 19 -5.95 -0.44 -4.65
CA GLU A 19 -6.02 -1.15 -3.37
C GLU A 19 -4.63 -1.37 -2.75
N ALA A 20 -3.63 -1.66 -3.58
CA ALA A 20 -2.24 -1.72 -3.13
C ALA A 20 -1.76 -0.38 -2.56
N ASP A 21 -2.09 0.74 -3.21
CA ASP A 21 -1.72 2.07 -2.73
C ASP A 21 -2.45 2.48 -1.45
N LYS A 22 -3.75 2.16 -1.34
CA LYS A 22 -4.54 2.35 -0.10
C LYS A 22 -3.92 1.57 1.06
N THR A 23 -3.55 0.31 0.82
CA THR A 23 -2.91 -0.55 1.82
C THR A 23 -1.57 0.02 2.26
N ALA A 24 -0.72 0.46 1.32
CA ALA A 24 0.55 1.10 1.64
C ALA A 24 0.38 2.38 2.47
N CYS A 25 -0.62 3.22 2.15
CA CYS A 25 -0.99 4.40 2.93
C CYS A 25 -1.39 4.04 4.37
N LEU A 26 -2.25 3.03 4.52
CA LEU A 26 -2.69 2.57 5.83
C LEU A 26 -1.51 2.06 6.67
N ILE A 27 -0.62 1.25 6.08
CA ILE A 27 0.58 0.75 6.76
C ILE A 27 1.45 1.91 7.24
N ARG A 28 1.74 2.89 6.38
CA ARG A 28 2.54 4.08 6.75
C ARG A 28 1.88 4.86 7.88
N TRP A 29 0.56 5.04 7.84
CA TRP A 29 -0.18 5.75 8.88
C TRP A 29 -0.15 5.00 10.21
N LYS A 30 -0.39 3.68 10.22
CA LYS A 30 -0.33 2.83 11.42
C LYS A 30 1.08 2.78 12.03
N CYS A 31 2.11 2.91 11.21
CA CYS A 31 3.51 2.96 11.65
C CYS A 31 3.99 4.38 11.97
N LYS A 32 3.16 5.42 11.82
CA LYS A 32 3.54 6.81 12.07
C LYS A 32 3.86 7.00 13.55
N GLY A 33 5.02 7.59 13.85
CA GLY A 33 5.47 7.84 15.23
C GLY A 33 6.13 6.64 15.91
N LEU A 34 6.05 5.43 15.32
CA LEU A 34 6.80 4.27 15.82
C LEU A 34 8.26 4.34 15.38
N THR A 35 9.16 3.85 16.22
CA THR A 35 10.60 3.83 15.95
C THR A 35 11.18 2.42 16.12
N GLY A 36 12.37 2.20 15.55
CA GLY A 36 13.15 0.97 15.72
C GLY A 36 12.36 -0.33 15.59
N ALA A 37 12.47 -1.18 16.61
CA ALA A 37 11.88 -2.52 16.65
C ALA A 37 10.35 -2.51 16.62
N GLU A 38 9.70 -1.50 17.20
CA GLU A 38 8.24 -1.41 17.25
C GLU A 38 7.66 -1.15 15.86
N ARG A 39 8.28 -0.24 15.11
CA ARG A 39 7.91 0.03 13.72
C ARG A 39 8.10 -1.21 12.85
N GLN A 40 9.20 -1.93 13.02
CA GLN A 40 9.47 -3.14 12.26
C GLN A 40 8.44 -4.24 12.55
N ARG A 41 8.19 -4.52 13.84
CA ARG A 41 7.19 -5.51 14.27
C ARG A 41 5.80 -5.18 13.72
N LYS A 42 5.36 -3.91 13.86
CA LYS A 42 4.05 -3.50 13.35
C LYS A 42 3.98 -3.57 11.82
N GLY A 43 5.06 -3.21 11.13
CA GLY A 43 5.17 -3.37 9.68
C GLY A 43 5.03 -4.82 9.23
N GLN A 44 5.71 -5.75 9.91
CA GLN A 44 5.62 -7.19 9.61
C GLN A 44 4.20 -7.74 9.85
N GLU A 45 3.58 -7.38 10.98
CA GLU A 45 2.20 -7.76 11.32
C GLU A 45 1.22 -7.32 10.22
N LEU A 46 1.32 -6.05 9.80
CA LEU A 46 0.43 -5.51 8.77
C LEU A 46 0.69 -6.12 7.39
N MET A 47 1.96 -6.39 7.04
CA MET A 47 2.30 -7.06 5.78
C MET A 47 1.87 -8.53 5.75
N ALA A 48 1.82 -9.21 6.90
CA ALA A 48 1.33 -10.58 6.99
C ALA A 48 -0.16 -10.69 6.66
N ALA A 49 -0.95 -9.65 6.99
CA ALA A 49 -2.37 -9.55 6.65
C ALA A 49 -2.64 -9.23 5.17
N VAL A 50 -1.62 -8.85 4.39
CA VAL A 50 -1.76 -8.60 2.95
C VAL A 50 -1.73 -9.94 2.19
N PRO A 51 -2.71 -10.20 1.29
CA PRO A 51 -2.70 -11.37 0.43
C PRO A 51 -1.40 -11.49 -0.36
N GLU A 52 -0.86 -12.70 -0.50
CA GLU A 52 0.46 -12.91 -1.09
C GLU A 52 0.57 -12.39 -2.53
N SER A 53 -0.49 -12.55 -3.31
CA SER A 53 -0.61 -12.02 -4.68
C SER A 53 -0.54 -10.49 -4.76
N ALA A 54 -0.92 -9.78 -3.70
CA ALA A 54 -0.91 -8.31 -3.64
C ALA A 54 0.36 -7.75 -2.99
N ARG A 55 1.14 -8.56 -2.25
CA ARG A 55 2.35 -8.12 -1.53
C ARG A 55 3.36 -7.38 -2.42
N PRO A 56 3.70 -7.83 -3.63
CA PRO A 56 4.67 -7.13 -4.48
C PRO A 56 4.23 -5.69 -4.78
N ALA A 57 2.97 -5.50 -5.17
CA ALA A 57 2.40 -4.19 -5.48
C ALA A 57 2.38 -3.27 -4.25
N VAL A 58 2.01 -3.80 -3.07
CA VAL A 58 2.03 -3.03 -1.82
C VAL A 58 3.46 -2.61 -1.45
N VAL A 59 4.44 -3.50 -1.59
CA VAL A 59 5.86 -3.19 -1.32
C VAL A 59 6.37 -2.10 -2.27
N GLU A 60 6.05 -2.15 -3.56
CA GLU A 60 6.42 -1.09 -4.50
C GLU A 60 5.82 0.26 -4.11
N ARG A 61 4.53 0.29 -3.73
CA ARG A 61 3.87 1.52 -3.27
C ARG A 61 4.46 2.06 -1.96
N LEU A 62 4.83 1.18 -1.03
CA LEU A 62 5.54 1.58 0.19
C LEU A 62 6.89 2.21 -0.13
N LYS A 63 7.68 1.60 -1.03
CA LYS A 63 8.98 2.14 -1.47
C LYS A 63 8.81 3.50 -2.15
N ALA A 64 7.85 3.64 -3.07
CA ALA A 64 7.56 4.90 -3.75
C ALA A 64 7.18 6.04 -2.79
N ARG A 65 6.63 5.71 -1.62
CA ARG A 65 6.22 6.66 -0.58
C ARG A 65 7.27 6.90 0.50
N ALA A 66 8.32 6.07 0.58
CA ALA A 66 9.39 6.23 1.57
C ALA A 66 10.34 7.38 1.24
N GLY A 67 10.45 7.77 -0.04
CA GLY A 67 11.28 8.88 -0.51
C GLY A 67 10.59 10.24 -0.58
N ARG A 68 9.40 10.40 0.02
CA ARG A 68 8.63 11.65 0.11
C ARG A 68 8.31 11.99 1.56
#